data_AF-R0HFU9-F1
#
_entry.id   AF-R0HFU9-F1
#
_cell.length_a   1.000
_cell.length_b   1.000
_cell.length_c   1.000
_cell.angle_alpha   90.00
_cell.angle_beta   90.00
_cell.angle_gamma   90.00
#
_symmetry.space_group_name_H-M   'P 1'
#
loop_
_entity.id
_entity.type
_entity.pdbx_description
1 polymer ?
#
loop_
_entity_poly.entity_id
_entity_poly.type
_entity_poly.pdbx_seq_one_letter_code
_entity_poly.pdbx_strand_id
1 'polypeptide(L)'
;MKILFPKQSDSAVIRTLQRVTDASISVGDTLHERLITITATENLKDKDSPSQRAIFLAFKKLHEFSTEKNLDSGYKTYTIARFVVGPYQIGCLLGKRGCTISEMQKQTGATIKILDDVEKNPKCISENDHVVDVHT
;
A
#
# COMPACT_ATOMS: atom_id res chain seq x y z
N MET A 1 4.41 -3.20 -7.71
CA MET A 1 3.75 -2.23 -6.82
C MET A 1 4.54 -2.08 -5.53
N LYS A 2 4.46 -0.93 -4.86
CA LYS A 2 5.23 -0.61 -3.65
C LYS A 2 4.28 -0.15 -2.52
N ILE A 3 4.43 -0.68 -1.31
CA ILE A 3 3.59 -0.35 -0.15
C ILE A 3 4.47 -0.10 1.07
N LEU A 4 4.11 0.91 1.88
CA LEU A 4 4.76 1.21 3.15
C LEU A 4 4.03 0.50 4.31
N PHE A 5 4.80 -0.22 5.10
CA PHE A 5 4.35 -0.92 6.30
C PHE A 5 4.98 -0.28 7.54
N PRO A 6 4.25 -0.14 8.67
CA PRO A 6 4.88 0.24 9.93
C PRO A 6 5.97 -0.78 10.31
N LYS A 7 7.10 -0.33 10.85
CA LYS A 7 8.21 -1.24 11.22
C LYS A 7 7.84 -2.26 12.30
N GLN A 8 6.81 -1.96 13.09
CA GLN A 8 6.21 -2.90 14.05
C GLN A 8 5.41 -4.03 13.40
N SER A 9 5.23 -4.02 12.07
CA SER A 9 4.65 -5.12 11.33
C SER A 9 5.55 -6.36 11.41
N ASP A 10 4.94 -7.48 11.78
CA ASP A 10 5.62 -8.74 12.03
C ASP A 10 6.33 -9.26 10.77
N SER A 11 7.55 -9.75 10.96
CA SER A 11 8.27 -10.62 10.02
C SER A 11 7.40 -11.77 9.45
N ALA A 12 6.39 -12.21 10.20
CA ALA A 12 5.41 -13.21 9.78
C ALA A 12 4.54 -12.76 8.61
N VAL A 13 4.17 -11.48 8.53
CA VAL A 13 3.41 -10.93 7.39
C VAL A 13 4.25 -11.05 6.12
N ILE A 14 5.49 -10.57 6.18
CA ILE A 14 6.44 -10.62 5.06
C ILE A 14 6.69 -12.07 4.60
N ARG A 15 6.94 -12.99 5.53
CA ARG A 15 7.15 -14.42 5.23
C ARG A 15 5.91 -15.08 4.62
N THR A 16 4.71 -14.68 5.06
CA THR A 16 3.46 -15.21 4.50
C THR A 16 3.26 -14.72 3.08
N LEU A 17 3.53 -13.43 2.82
CA LEU A 17 3.45 -12.88 1.47
C LEU A 17 4.39 -13.59 0.50
N GLN A 18 5.62 -13.89 0.93
CA GLN A 18 6.61 -14.62 0.13
C GLN A 18 6.21 -16.06 -0.21
N ARG A 19 5.33 -16.68 0.59
CA ARG A 19 4.93 -18.09 0.41
C ARG A 19 3.66 -18.26 -0.42
N VAL A 20 2.77 -17.27 -0.39
CA VAL A 20 1.38 -17.42 -0.87
C VAL A 20 1.16 -16.75 -2.24
N THR A 21 2.20 -16.17 -2.84
CA THR A 21 2.05 -15.37 -4.06
C THR A 21 3.03 -15.81 -5.14
N ASP A 22 2.57 -15.85 -6.40
CA ASP A 22 3.45 -15.96 -7.59
C ASP A 22 4.21 -14.64 -7.86
N ALA A 23 4.43 -13.86 -6.80
CA ALA A 23 5.04 -12.54 -6.84
C ALA A 23 6.36 -12.58 -6.05
N SER A 24 7.37 -11.92 -6.60
CA SER A 24 8.61 -11.63 -5.91
C SER A 24 8.40 -10.46 -4.94
N ILE A 25 8.88 -10.62 -3.71
CA ILE A 25 8.77 -9.62 -2.64
C ILE A 25 10.15 -9.24 -2.15
N SER A 26 10.49 -7.96 -2.29
CA SER A 26 11.68 -7.36 -1.66
C SER A 26 11.28 -6.36 -0.58
N VAL A 27 12.11 -6.26 0.45
CA VAL A 27 11.85 -5.43 1.64
C VAL A 27 13.00 -4.45 1.79
N GLY A 28 12.68 -3.15 1.79
CA GLY A 28 13.60 -2.09 2.19
C GLY A 28 13.24 -1.60 3.60
N ASP A 29 14.19 -1.61 4.53
CA ASP A 29 13.97 -1.09 5.88
C ASP A 29 14.19 0.44 5.94
N THR A 30 13.40 1.13 6.76
CA THR A 30 13.68 2.50 7.20
C THR A 30 13.66 2.63 8.73
N LEU A 31 13.80 3.86 9.22
CA LEU A 31 13.78 4.16 10.64
C LEU A 31 12.44 3.74 11.29
N HIS A 32 11.31 4.08 10.64
CA HIS A 32 9.95 3.89 11.19
C HIS A 32 9.04 2.98 10.36
N GLU A 33 9.37 2.78 9.08
CA GLU A 33 8.54 2.01 8.13
C GLU A 33 9.38 1.00 7.32
N ARG A 34 8.71 0.09 6.62
CA ARG A 34 9.29 -0.87 5.68
C ARG A 34 8.64 -0.69 4.33
N LEU A 35 9.46 -0.56 3.29
CA LEU A 35 9.00 -0.57 1.91
C LEU A 35 8.92 -2.00 1.41
N ILE A 36 7.70 -2.47 1.17
CA ILE A 36 7.45 -3.76 0.53
C ILE A 36 7.28 -3.50 -0.96
N THR A 37 8.19 -4.05 -1.76
CA THR A 37 8.10 -4.03 -3.22
C THR A 37 7.65 -5.39 -3.71
N ILE A 38 6.49 -5.41 -4.38
CA ILE A 38 5.88 -6.59 -4.97
C ILE A 38 6.05 -6.51 -6.48
N THR A 39 6.68 -7.51 -7.08
CA THR A 39 6.83 -7.64 -8.54
C THR A 39 6.27 -8.99 -8.97
N ALA A 40 5.43 -9.00 -10.00
CA ALA A 40 4.96 -10.24 -10.60
C ALA A 40 4.83 -10.07 -12.10
N THR A 41 4.89 -11.18 -12.82
CA THR A 41 4.56 -11.22 -14.24
C THR A 41 3.05 -11.18 -14.39
N GLU A 42 2.53 -10.15 -15.06
CA GLU A 42 1.11 -9.97 -15.29
C GLU A 42 0.72 -10.51 -16.66
N ASN A 43 -0.38 -11.26 -16.73
CA ASN A 43 -0.96 -11.75 -17.97
C ASN A 43 -2.39 -11.23 -18.09
N LEU A 44 -2.67 -10.51 -19.18
CA LEU A 44 -3.97 -9.89 -19.42
C LEU A 44 -5.12 -10.90 -19.59
N LYS A 45 -4.80 -12.18 -19.81
CA LYS A 45 -5.79 -13.26 -19.90
C LYS A 45 -6.14 -13.86 -18.54
N ASP A 46 -5.33 -13.59 -17.51
CA ASP A 46 -5.58 -14.11 -16.18
C ASP A 46 -6.66 -13.28 -15.52
N LYS A 47 -7.59 -13.95 -14.83
CA LYS A 47 -8.68 -13.31 -14.11
C LYS A 47 -8.18 -12.47 -12.93
N ASP A 48 -7.09 -12.93 -12.31
CA ASP A 48 -6.53 -12.34 -11.10
C ASP A 48 -5.06 -11.97 -11.31
N SER A 49 -4.73 -10.69 -11.14
CA SER A 49 -3.34 -10.21 -11.17
C SER A 49 -2.56 -10.75 -9.97
N PRO A 50 -1.41 -11.43 -10.17
CA PRO A 50 -0.58 -11.89 -9.05
C PRO A 50 -0.11 -10.75 -8.15
N SER A 51 0.25 -9.59 -8.71
CA SER A 51 0.64 -8.42 -7.90
C SER A 51 -0.53 -7.90 -7.06
N GLN A 52 -1.75 -7.84 -7.62
CA GLN A 52 -2.94 -7.38 -6.88
C GLN A 52 -3.32 -8.35 -5.77
N ARG A 53 -3.29 -9.67 -6.02
CA ARG A 53 -3.53 -10.70 -5.00
C ARG A 53 -2.55 -10.57 -3.83
N ALA A 54 -1.26 -10.39 -4.13
CA ALA A 54 -0.23 -10.23 -3.11
C ALA A 54 -0.48 -9.00 -2.22
N ILE A 55 -0.87 -7.88 -2.82
CA ILE A 55 -1.22 -6.65 -2.10
C ILE A 55 -2.44 -6.84 -1.20
N PHE A 56 -3.49 -7.46 -1.73
CA PHE A 56 -4.70 -7.73 -0.97
C PHE A 56 -4.39 -8.59 0.26
N LEU A 57 -3.57 -9.64 0.09
CA LEU A 57 -3.11 -10.45 1.21
C LEU A 57 -2.30 -9.63 2.23
N ALA A 58 -1.44 -8.73 1.75
CA ALA A 58 -0.60 -7.88 2.57
C ALA A 58 -1.43 -6.96 3.46
N PHE A 59 -2.44 -6.31 2.87
CA PHE A 59 -3.39 -5.47 3.61
C PHE A 59 -4.25 -6.26 4.57
N LYS A 60 -4.77 -7.43 4.15
CA LYS A 60 -5.53 -8.29 5.04
C LYS A 60 -4.75 -8.66 6.29
N LYS A 61 -3.48 -9.05 6.13
CA LYS A 61 -2.59 -9.41 7.24
C LYS A 61 -2.23 -8.21 8.12
N LEU A 62 -2.04 -7.03 7.52
CA LEU A 62 -1.80 -5.79 8.27
C LEU A 62 -3.02 -5.39 9.10
N HIS A 63 -4.22 -5.55 8.54
CA HIS A 63 -5.49 -5.29 9.22
C HIS A 63 -5.69 -6.24 10.40
N GLU A 64 -5.55 -7.55 10.19
CA GLU A 64 -5.62 -8.57 11.25
C GLU A 64 -4.69 -8.22 12.42
N PHE A 65 -3.43 -7.89 12.14
CA PHE A 65 -2.44 -7.47 13.15
C PHE A 65 -2.85 -6.19 13.90
N SER A 66 -3.42 -5.22 13.20
CA SER A 66 -3.86 -3.97 13.81
C SER A 66 -5.05 -4.21 14.74
N THR A 67 -5.99 -5.08 14.35
CA THR A 67 -7.16 -5.40 15.18
C THR A 67 -6.81 -6.18 16.46
N GLU A 68 -5.81 -7.07 16.42
CA GLU A 68 -5.36 -7.85 17.59
C GLU A 68 -4.77 -6.98 18.70
N LYS A 69 -4.18 -5.81 18.37
CA LYS A 69 -3.60 -4.88 19.35
C LYS A 69 -4.55 -3.79 19.85
N ASN A 70 -5.73 -3.63 19.23
CA ASN A 70 -6.62 -2.49 19.49
C ASN A 70 -7.86 -2.82 20.33
N LEU A 71 -7.96 -4.04 20.87
CA LEU A 71 -9.06 -4.43 21.75
C LEU A 71 -9.13 -3.61 23.05
N ASP A 72 -8.06 -2.91 23.44
CA ASP A 72 -8.00 -2.16 24.71
C ASP A 72 -8.26 -0.64 24.61
N SER A 73 -8.32 -0.04 23.41
CA SER A 73 -8.22 1.43 23.29
C SER A 73 -9.51 2.17 22.94
N GLY A 74 -10.57 1.49 22.46
CA GLY A 74 -11.86 2.14 22.13
C GLY A 74 -11.83 3.16 20.97
N TYR A 75 -10.66 3.43 20.38
CA TYR A 75 -10.52 4.30 19.22
C TYR A 75 -10.81 3.53 17.93
N LYS A 76 -11.63 4.11 17.03
CA LYS A 76 -11.76 3.63 15.65
C LYS A 76 -10.38 3.62 14.99
N THR A 77 -9.82 2.44 14.80
CA THR A 77 -8.59 2.26 14.03
C THR A 77 -8.95 2.39 12.55
N TYR A 78 -8.65 3.54 11.97
CA TYR A 78 -8.71 3.66 10.51
C TYR A 78 -7.61 2.79 9.92
N THR A 79 -7.98 1.93 8.97
CA THR A 79 -6.98 1.16 8.23
C THR A 79 -6.38 2.09 7.20
N ILE A 80 -5.13 2.47 7.42
CA ILE A 80 -4.39 3.34 6.50
C ILE A 80 -3.52 2.46 5.62
N ALA A 81 -3.86 2.45 4.34
CA ALA A 81 -3.06 1.82 3.31
C ALA A 81 -2.16 2.85 2.63
N ARG A 82 -0.84 2.68 2.72
CA ARG A 82 0.14 3.65 2.20
C ARG A 82 0.86 3.08 0.98
N PHE A 83 0.62 3.64 -0.20
CA PHE A 83 1.22 3.22 -1.45
C PHE A 83 2.33 4.17 -1.88
N VAL A 84 3.36 3.64 -2.53
CA VAL A 84 4.40 4.45 -3.20
C VAL A 84 4.17 4.38 -4.70
N VAL A 85 3.94 5.53 -5.31
CA VAL A 85 3.49 5.68 -6.69
C VAL A 85 4.52 6.50 -7.47
N GLY A 86 4.97 5.98 -8.60
CA GLY A 86 5.95 6.70 -9.43
C GLY A 86 5.35 7.95 -10.08
N PRO A 87 6.19 8.89 -10.54
CA PRO A 87 5.76 10.19 -11.06
C PRO A 87 4.88 10.09 -12.31
N TYR A 88 5.04 9.03 -13.12
CA TYR A 88 4.16 8.79 -14.26
C TYR A 88 2.80 8.21 -13.85
N GLN A 89 2.78 7.39 -12.80
CA GLN A 89 1.58 6.69 -12.34
C GLN A 89 0.66 7.62 -11.55
N ILE A 90 1.21 8.64 -10.88
CA ILE A 90 0.41 9.61 -10.11
C ILE A 90 -0.54 10.40 -11.02
N GLY A 91 -0.10 10.74 -12.24
CA GLY A 91 -0.94 11.39 -13.24
C GLY A 91 -2.11 10.51 -13.68
N CYS A 92 -1.90 9.19 -13.79
CA CYS A 92 -2.96 8.23 -14.07
C CYS A 92 -3.97 8.12 -12.92
N LEU A 93 -3.50 8.14 -11.67
CA LEU A 93 -4.37 8.10 -10.48
C LEU A 93 -5.25 9.35 -10.41
N LEU A 94 -4.65 10.53 -10.56
CA LEU A 94 -5.38 11.80 -10.59
C LEU A 94 -6.39 11.81 -11.74
N GLY A 95 -5.94 11.42 -12.93
CA GLY A 95 -6.71 11.55 -14.16
C GLY A 95 -6.93 13.02 -14.56
N LYS A 96 -7.64 13.21 -15.68
CA LYS A 96 -7.93 14.55 -16.20
C LYS A 96 -8.74 15.33 -15.17
N ARG A 97 -8.20 16.46 -14.69
CA ARG A 97 -8.82 17.35 -13.68
C ARG A 97 -9.20 16.63 -12.36
N GLY A 98 -8.51 15.55 -12.00
CA GLY A 98 -8.83 14.81 -10.77
C GLY A 98 -10.03 13.86 -10.90
N CYS A 99 -10.64 13.70 -12.08
CA CYS A 99 -11.86 12.91 -12.22
C CYS A 99 -11.68 11.44 -11.82
N THR A 100 -10.51 10.85 -12.09
CA THR A 100 -10.27 9.43 -11.79
C THR A 100 -10.22 9.18 -10.29
N ILE A 101 -9.41 9.96 -9.55
CA ILE A 101 -9.33 9.85 -8.09
C ILE A 101 -10.66 10.20 -7.41
N SER A 102 -11.40 11.18 -7.92
CA SER A 102 -12.73 11.53 -7.39
C SER A 102 -13.73 10.39 -7.58
N GLU A 103 -13.75 9.76 -8.75
CA GLU A 103 -14.64 8.62 -9.01
C GLU A 103 -14.25 7.42 -8.16
N MET A 104 -12.96 7.11 -8.01
CA MET A 104 -12.49 6.04 -7.12
C MET A 104 -12.95 6.25 -5.67
N GLN A 105 -12.79 7.47 -5.14
CA GLN A 105 -13.27 7.80 -3.79
C GLN A 105 -14.79 7.67 -3.66
N LYS A 106 -15.54 8.10 -4.68
CA LYS A 106 -17.01 7.98 -4.70
C LYS A 106 -17.47 6.51 -4.74
N GLN A 107 -16.84 5.68 -5.56
CA GLN A 107 -17.22 4.27 -5.72
C GLN A 107 -16.85 3.43 -4.51
N THR A 108 -15.71 3.71 -3.88
CA THR A 108 -15.20 2.93 -2.76
C THR A 108 -15.64 3.46 -1.40
N GLY A 109 -16.02 4.73 -1.31
CA GLY A 109 -16.23 5.46 -0.06
C GLY A 109 -14.93 5.77 0.70
N ALA A 110 -13.78 5.36 0.17
CA ALA A 110 -12.48 5.60 0.78
C ALA A 110 -12.04 7.05 0.57
N THR A 111 -11.25 7.59 1.51
CA THR A 111 -10.54 8.84 1.32
C THR A 111 -9.14 8.53 0.78
N ILE A 112 -8.79 9.08 -0.39
CA ILE A 112 -7.50 8.86 -1.06
C ILE A 112 -6.75 10.19 -1.07
N LYS A 113 -5.61 10.26 -0.38
CA LYS A 113 -4.78 11.47 -0.24
C LYS A 113 -3.40 11.24 -0.82
N ILE A 114 -2.97 12.15 -1.67
CA ILE A 114 -1.57 12.22 -2.12
C ILE A 114 -0.83 13.10 -1.12
N LEU A 115 0.30 12.63 -0.61
CA LEU A 115 1.14 13.40 0.32
C LEU A 115 2.10 14.27 -0.49
N ASP A 116 1.94 15.59 -0.37
CA ASP A 116 2.74 16.58 -1.08
C ASP A 116 4.09 16.87 -0.40
N ASP A 117 4.28 16.40 0.84
CA ASP A 117 5.45 16.67 1.66
C ASP A 117 6.53 15.60 1.44
N VAL A 118 7.36 15.83 0.42
CA VAL A 118 8.48 14.94 0.05
C VAL A 118 9.51 14.83 1.18
N GLU A 119 9.65 15.83 2.05
CA GLU A 119 10.60 15.78 3.18
C GLU A 119 10.13 14.82 4.29
N LYS A 120 8.82 14.59 4.39
CA LYS A 120 8.23 13.58 5.28
C LYS A 120 8.18 12.17 4.69
N ASN A 121 8.56 12.01 3.41
CA ASN A 121 8.58 10.70 2.81
C ASN A 121 9.69 9.82 3.42
N PRO A 122 9.47 8.49 3.55
CA PRO A 122 10.48 7.60 4.07
C PRO A 122 11.72 7.60 3.16
N LYS A 123 12.92 7.65 3.75
CA LYS A 123 14.21 7.68 3.01
C LYS A 123 14.44 6.53 2.02
N CYS A 124 13.63 5.48 2.06
CA CYS A 124 13.70 4.34 1.13
C CYS A 124 12.97 4.56 -0.21
N ILE A 125 12.24 5.67 -0.37
CA ILE A 125 11.55 5.96 -1.64
C ILE A 125 12.31 7.00 -2.44
N SER A 126 12.15 6.99 -3.76
CA SER A 126 12.79 7.99 -4.62
C SER A 126 12.21 9.38 -4.34
N GLU A 127 13.02 10.43 -4.45
CA GLU A 127 12.57 11.83 -4.33
C GLU A 127 11.46 12.19 -5.33
N ASN A 128 11.36 11.45 -6.44
CA ASN A 128 10.32 11.62 -7.46
C ASN A 128 9.10 10.71 -7.24
N ASP A 129 9.13 9.80 -6.26
CA ASP A 129 7.99 8.95 -5.93
C ASP A 129 7.06 9.70 -4.96
N HIS A 130 5.75 9.50 -5.13
CA HIS A 130 4.72 10.06 -4.25
C HIS A 130 4.20 8.99 -3.29
N VAL A 131 3.84 9.41 -2.08
CA VAL A 131 3.10 8.55 -1.15
C VAL A 131 1.60 8.85 -1.26
N VAL A 132 0.80 7.80 -1.37
CA VAL A 132 -0.66 7.88 -1.43
C VAL A 132 -1.24 7.12 -0.24
N ASP A 133 -1.96 7.83 0.62
CA ASP A 133 -2.67 7.26 1.74
C ASP A 133 -4.13 6.98 1.34
N VAL A 134 -4.60 5.77 1.61
CA VAL A 134 -5.99 5.35 1.45
C VAL A 134 -6.55 5.04 2.82
N HIS A 135 -7.59 5.77 3.22
CA HIS A 135 -8.28 5.61 4.49
C HIS A 135 -9.67 5.02 4.23
N THR A 136 -9.95 3.88 4.84
CA THR A 136 -11.25 3.17 4.80
C THR A 136 -11.89 3.09 6.18
#